data_AF-A0A8C5KLD4-F1
#
_entry.id   AF-A0A8C5KLD4-F1
#
_cell.length_a   1.000
_cell.length_b   1.000
_cell.length_c   1.000
_cell.angle_alpha   90.00
_cell.angle_beta   90.00
_cell.angle_gamma   90.00
#
_symmetry.space_group_name_H-M   'P 1'
#
loop_
_entity.id
_entity.type
_entity.pdbx_description
1 polymer ?
#
loop_
_entity_poly.entity_id
_entity_poly.type
_entity_poly.pdbx_seq_one_letter_code
_entity_poly.pdbx_strand_id
1 'polypeptide(L)'
;MSYQPQPIFPPQRDLGDREALVSENEQKGRSCQSAAVFNVVNSIIGSGIIGLPYSMKQAGFPLGILLLFWVSYITDFSLVLLIKGGMLSGTDTYQSLVNKTFGFPGYLLLSVLQFLYPFIAMISYNTIAGDTLSKVFQRIPGVDPASWLIGRHFIIVISTIIFTLPLSLYRDIAKLGKISFISTILTTLILGIVITRVFSLGPHIPKTEDAWIFAKPNAIQAIGVMSFAFICHHNCFLVYGSLEEPTVPKWSRIIHVSILVSLCISVLFATCGYLTFTGFTQGDLFENYCRSDDLVTFGRFCYGITVILTYPIECFVTREVIANVFFGGDLAPVLHRVLTVLIVTAATLVSLLIDCLGIVLELNGVLCAAPLIFIIPSACYLKLSEEPRTHSDKIMSCVMLPVGAVVMIFGFIMTVTNPQDCSHGLEMFYCFPDNVSLTNISNSHLQVTTQLSTLNISVLQ
;
A
#
# COMPACT_ATOMS: atom_id res chain seq x y z
N MET A 1 -47.16 57.51 -23.74
CA MET A 1 -46.21 56.59 -24.38
C MET A 1 -45.59 55.74 -23.30
N SER A 2 -46.13 54.54 -23.08
CA SER A 2 -45.67 53.61 -22.06
C SER A 2 -44.75 52.58 -22.72
N TYR A 3 -43.47 52.57 -22.36
CA TYR A 3 -42.50 51.57 -22.81
C TYR A 3 -42.63 50.33 -21.91
N GLN A 4 -43.02 49.19 -22.47
CA GLN A 4 -42.84 47.88 -21.83
C GLN A 4 -41.50 47.28 -22.27
N PRO A 5 -40.70 46.68 -21.36
CA PRO A 5 -39.53 45.89 -21.75
C PRO A 5 -39.95 44.49 -22.18
N GLN A 6 -39.40 44.01 -23.31
CA GLN A 6 -39.51 42.62 -23.75
C GLN A 6 -38.70 41.67 -22.84
N PRO A 7 -39.17 40.44 -22.61
CA PRO A 7 -38.38 39.42 -21.93
C PRO A 7 -37.23 38.93 -22.83
N ILE A 8 -36.00 39.07 -22.32
CA ILE A 8 -34.80 38.51 -22.93
C ILE A 8 -34.82 37.00 -22.67
N PHE A 9 -35.20 36.21 -23.67
CA PHE A 9 -34.95 34.77 -23.66
C PHE A 9 -33.47 34.53 -23.97
N PRO A 10 -32.71 33.80 -23.12
CA PRO A 10 -31.37 33.37 -23.48
C PRO A 10 -31.43 32.41 -24.67
N PRO A 11 -30.41 32.41 -25.56
CA PRO A 11 -30.40 31.57 -26.74
C PRO A 11 -30.38 30.08 -26.36
N GLN A 12 -31.42 29.37 -26.78
CA GLN A 12 -31.70 27.96 -26.50
C GLN A 12 -30.63 26.98 -27.06
N ARG A 13 -29.63 27.48 -27.79
CA ARG A 13 -28.50 26.71 -28.34
C ARG A 13 -27.39 26.41 -27.31
N ASP A 14 -27.18 27.29 -26.33
CA ASP A 14 -26.07 27.14 -25.36
C ASP A 14 -26.37 26.15 -24.21
N LEU A 15 -27.66 25.87 -23.93
CA LEU A 15 -28.03 24.85 -22.93
C LEU A 15 -27.81 23.43 -23.47
N GLY A 16 -28.18 23.18 -24.73
CA GLY A 16 -28.01 21.87 -25.36
C GLY A 16 -26.55 21.49 -25.55
N ASP A 17 -25.68 22.45 -25.88
CA ASP A 17 -24.24 22.20 -26.03
C ASP A 17 -23.54 22.02 -24.66
N ARG A 18 -24.02 22.68 -23.58
CA ARG A 18 -23.51 22.42 -22.21
C ARG A 18 -24.01 21.08 -21.67
N GLU A 19 -25.27 20.70 -21.92
CA GLU A 19 -25.78 19.36 -21.57
C GLU A 19 -25.11 18.26 -22.40
N ALA A 20 -24.79 18.51 -23.68
CA ALA A 20 -24.01 17.62 -24.53
C ALA A 20 -22.54 17.50 -24.07
N LEU A 21 -21.90 18.60 -23.67
CA LEU A 21 -20.52 18.58 -23.14
C LEU A 21 -20.42 17.99 -21.73
N VAL A 22 -21.45 18.17 -20.89
CA VAL A 22 -21.56 17.51 -19.57
C VAL A 22 -21.81 16.02 -19.76
N SER A 23 -22.69 15.62 -20.69
CA SER A 23 -22.92 14.19 -21.00
C SER A 23 -21.73 13.53 -21.72
N GLU A 24 -20.97 14.25 -22.56
CA GLU A 24 -19.73 13.74 -23.16
C GLU A 24 -18.60 13.56 -22.12
N ASN A 25 -18.52 14.44 -21.11
CA ASN A 25 -17.57 14.27 -19.99
C ASN A 25 -18.04 13.17 -19.01
N GLU A 26 -19.35 12.99 -18.81
CA GLU A 26 -19.90 11.88 -18.03
C GLU A 26 -19.77 10.52 -18.74
N GLN A 27 -19.73 10.49 -20.08
CA GLN A 27 -19.51 9.26 -20.87
C GLN A 27 -18.04 8.87 -21.01
N LYS A 28 -17.08 9.79 -20.83
CA LYS A 28 -15.66 9.55 -21.20
C LYS A 28 -14.86 8.68 -20.22
N GLY A 29 -15.44 8.18 -19.14
CA GLY A 29 -14.69 7.47 -18.10
C GLY A 29 -15.43 6.37 -17.34
N ARG A 30 -16.58 5.88 -17.84
CA ARG A 30 -17.35 4.84 -17.14
C ARG A 30 -16.64 3.48 -17.24
N SER A 31 -16.21 2.96 -16.10
CA SER A 31 -15.56 1.66 -15.97
C SER A 31 -16.60 0.53 -15.89
N CYS A 32 -16.41 -0.52 -16.69
CA CYS A 32 -17.15 -1.77 -16.55
C CYS A 32 -16.86 -2.42 -15.18
N GLN A 33 -17.79 -3.24 -14.66
CA GLN A 33 -17.62 -3.91 -13.37
C GLN A 33 -16.31 -4.70 -13.25
N SER A 34 -15.86 -5.34 -14.33
CA SER A 34 -14.58 -6.06 -14.36
C SER A 34 -13.39 -5.12 -14.16
N ALA A 35 -13.39 -3.95 -14.82
CA ALA A 35 -12.35 -2.94 -14.65
C ALA A 35 -12.32 -2.38 -13.22
N ALA A 36 -13.48 -2.17 -12.60
CA ALA A 36 -13.56 -1.78 -11.20
C ALA A 36 -12.98 -2.85 -10.25
N VAL A 37 -13.30 -4.13 -10.48
CA VAL A 37 -12.68 -5.25 -9.73
C VAL A 37 -11.17 -5.24 -9.87
N PHE A 38 -10.64 -5.11 -11.10
CA PHE A 38 -9.19 -5.03 -11.31
C PHE A 38 -8.55 -3.83 -10.63
N ASN A 39 -9.21 -2.67 -10.60
CA ASN A 39 -8.69 -1.50 -9.90
C ASN A 39 -8.60 -1.71 -8.39
N VAL A 40 -9.65 -2.28 -7.78
CA VAL A 40 -9.66 -2.60 -6.33
C VAL A 40 -8.62 -3.67 -6.01
N VAL A 41 -8.53 -4.74 -6.80
CA VAL A 41 -7.53 -5.80 -6.64
C VAL A 41 -6.11 -5.24 -6.75
N ASN A 42 -5.84 -4.39 -7.73
CA ASN A 42 -4.52 -3.77 -7.88
C ASN A 42 -4.18 -2.81 -6.73
N SER A 43 -5.17 -2.10 -6.20
CA SER A 43 -4.99 -1.24 -5.03
C SER A 43 -4.61 -2.03 -3.78
N ILE A 44 -5.16 -3.23 -3.59
CA ILE A 44 -4.83 -4.11 -2.45
C ILE A 44 -3.50 -4.82 -2.67
N ILE A 45 -3.33 -5.46 -3.83
CA ILE A 45 -2.15 -6.28 -4.10
C ILE A 45 -0.89 -5.42 -4.13
N GLY A 46 -0.91 -4.30 -4.86
CA GLY A 46 0.11 -3.25 -4.93
C GLY A 46 1.53 -3.63 -4.48
N SER A 47 2.14 -2.79 -3.64
CA SER A 47 3.34 -3.19 -2.90
C SER A 47 3.01 -3.83 -1.55
N GLY A 48 1.78 -3.70 -1.06
CA GLY A 48 1.36 -4.15 0.27
C GLY A 48 1.58 -5.64 0.50
N ILE A 49 1.48 -6.44 -0.56
CA ILE A 49 1.66 -7.90 -0.51
C ILE A 49 3.07 -8.32 -0.02
N ILE A 50 4.09 -7.49 -0.23
CA ILE A 50 5.49 -7.85 0.09
C ILE A 50 5.73 -8.00 1.59
N GLY A 51 4.97 -7.25 2.40
CA GLY A 51 5.06 -7.28 3.86
C GLY A 51 4.24 -8.41 4.49
N LEU A 52 3.42 -9.13 3.72
CA LEU A 52 2.56 -10.18 4.29
C LEU A 52 3.33 -11.40 4.84
N PRO A 53 4.36 -11.96 4.16
CA PRO A 53 5.21 -12.98 4.76
C PRO A 53 5.83 -12.52 6.10
N TYR A 54 6.24 -11.26 6.16
CA TYR A 54 6.78 -10.65 7.37
C TYR A 54 5.73 -10.56 8.49
N SER A 55 4.48 -10.22 8.15
CA SER A 55 3.38 -10.25 9.13
C SER A 55 3.14 -11.64 9.73
N MET A 56 3.37 -12.72 8.97
CA MET A 56 3.31 -14.10 9.48
C MET A 56 4.41 -14.37 10.51
N LYS A 57 5.62 -13.87 10.27
CA LYS A 57 6.73 -13.94 11.23
C LYS A 57 6.40 -13.21 12.53
N GLN A 58 5.78 -12.03 12.45
CA GLN A 58 5.44 -11.22 13.63
C GLN A 58 4.27 -11.79 14.43
N ALA A 59 3.26 -12.37 13.76
CA ALA A 59 2.10 -12.95 14.43
C ALA A 59 2.35 -14.37 14.96
N GLY A 60 3.27 -15.13 14.37
CA GLY A 60 3.24 -16.59 14.41
C GLY A 60 2.41 -17.13 13.25
N PHE A 61 2.84 -18.22 12.63
CA PHE A 61 2.31 -18.61 11.32
C PHE A 61 0.81 -18.97 11.33
N PRO A 62 0.31 -19.84 12.22
CA PRO A 62 -1.13 -20.14 12.29
C PRO A 62 -1.99 -18.92 12.63
N LEU A 63 -1.61 -18.13 13.64
CA LEU A 63 -2.36 -16.92 14.01
C LEU A 63 -2.31 -15.88 12.89
N GLY A 64 -1.17 -15.72 12.21
CA GLY A 64 -1.01 -14.81 11.09
C GLY A 64 -1.97 -15.10 9.95
N ILE A 65 -2.17 -16.38 9.60
CA ILE A 65 -3.17 -16.77 8.61
C ILE A 65 -4.58 -16.41 9.08
N LEU A 66 -4.94 -16.74 10.33
CA LEU A 66 -6.26 -16.40 10.89
C LEU A 66 -6.51 -14.87 10.90
N LEU A 67 -5.50 -14.10 11.27
CA LEU A 67 -5.55 -12.64 11.27
C LEU A 67 -5.68 -12.07 9.86
N LEU A 68 -5.05 -12.68 8.85
CA LEU A 68 -5.17 -12.24 7.45
C LEU A 68 -6.61 -12.42 6.93
N PHE A 69 -7.23 -13.58 7.21
CA PHE A 69 -8.65 -13.79 6.92
C PHE A 69 -9.52 -12.77 7.65
N TRP A 70 -9.24 -12.54 8.93
CA TRP A 70 -10.00 -11.58 9.74
C TRP A 70 -9.88 -10.13 9.23
N VAL A 71 -8.67 -9.64 8.94
CA VAL A 71 -8.45 -8.29 8.37
C VAL A 71 -9.14 -8.16 7.01
N SER A 72 -9.08 -9.19 6.16
CA SER A 72 -9.77 -9.16 4.86
C SER A 72 -11.29 -9.04 5.01
N TYR A 73 -11.88 -9.75 5.97
CA TYR A 73 -13.31 -9.71 6.26
C TYR A 73 -13.74 -8.33 6.75
N ILE A 74 -12.95 -7.74 7.65
CA ILE A 74 -13.18 -6.39 8.18
C ILE A 74 -13.04 -5.35 7.06
N THR A 75 -12.06 -5.51 6.17
CA THR A 75 -11.85 -4.63 5.01
C THR A 75 -13.04 -4.69 4.05
N ASP A 76 -13.50 -5.89 3.70
CA ASP A 76 -14.69 -6.11 2.87
C ASP A 76 -15.92 -5.40 3.44
N PHE A 77 -16.21 -5.67 4.72
CA PHE A 77 -17.35 -5.11 5.41
C PHE A 77 -17.29 -3.58 5.48
N SER A 78 -16.14 -3.02 5.87
CA SER A 78 -15.96 -1.56 6.00
C SER A 78 -16.06 -0.81 4.68
N LEU A 79 -15.59 -1.37 3.56
CA LEU A 79 -15.73 -0.76 2.23
C LEU A 79 -17.20 -0.69 1.78
N VAL A 80 -17.99 -1.71 2.08
CA VAL A 80 -19.44 -1.70 1.82
C VAL A 80 -20.13 -0.68 2.73
N LEU A 81 -19.75 -0.67 4.01
CA LEU A 81 -20.29 0.25 5.01
C LEU A 81 -20.05 1.72 4.65
N LEU A 82 -18.88 2.01 4.08
CA LEU A 82 -18.48 3.37 3.73
C LEU A 82 -19.36 3.95 2.60
N ILE A 83 -19.62 3.18 1.54
CA ILE A 83 -20.55 3.59 0.47
C ILE A 83 -22.00 3.63 0.95
N LYS A 84 -22.42 2.69 1.82
CA LYS A 84 -23.73 2.78 2.49
C LYS A 84 -23.86 4.09 3.28
N GLY A 85 -22.83 4.48 4.04
CA GLY A 85 -22.79 5.73 4.78
C GLY A 85 -22.86 6.96 3.86
N GLY A 86 -22.13 6.93 2.73
CA GLY A 86 -22.21 7.96 1.69
C GLY A 86 -23.63 8.13 1.15
N MET A 87 -24.33 7.02 0.86
CA MET A 87 -25.71 7.05 0.40
C MET A 87 -26.69 7.56 1.46
N LEU A 88 -26.57 7.10 2.71
CA LEU A 88 -27.42 7.57 3.82
C LEU A 88 -27.24 9.08 4.09
N SER A 89 -26.03 9.59 3.91
CA SER A 89 -25.72 11.00 4.10
C SER A 89 -25.89 11.84 2.84
N GLY A 90 -26.15 11.24 1.68
CA GLY A 90 -26.24 11.95 0.39
C GLY A 90 -24.93 12.64 0.00
N THR A 91 -23.78 12.02 0.29
CA THR A 91 -22.44 12.53 -0.05
C THR A 91 -21.72 11.58 -0.99
N ASP A 92 -20.86 12.14 -1.83
CA ASP A 92 -20.13 11.48 -2.91
C ASP A 92 -18.62 11.36 -2.66
N THR A 93 -18.10 11.94 -1.57
CA THR A 93 -16.70 11.81 -1.17
C THR A 93 -16.56 11.38 0.29
N TYR A 94 -15.43 10.75 0.61
CA TYR A 94 -15.13 10.33 1.98
C TYR A 94 -15.03 11.54 2.93
N GLN A 95 -14.36 12.61 2.48
CA GLN A 95 -14.22 13.84 3.25
C GLN A 95 -15.58 14.48 3.56
N SER A 96 -16.48 14.55 2.58
CA SER A 96 -17.85 15.07 2.78
C SER A 96 -18.66 14.20 3.74
N LEU A 97 -18.56 12.87 3.65
CA LEU A 97 -19.22 11.95 4.58
C LEU A 97 -18.80 12.20 6.03
N VAL A 98 -17.49 12.31 6.28
CA VAL A 98 -16.98 12.55 7.64
C VAL A 98 -17.31 13.96 8.12
N ASN A 99 -17.27 14.96 7.24
CA ASN A 99 -17.68 16.32 7.60
C ASN A 99 -19.16 16.37 8.00
N LYS A 100 -20.04 15.68 7.28
CA LYS A 100 -21.47 15.65 7.58
C LYS A 100 -21.77 14.91 8.89
N THR A 101 -20.95 13.94 9.26
CA THR A 101 -21.14 13.16 10.49
C THR A 101 -20.46 13.78 11.71
N PHE A 102 -19.22 14.24 11.61
CA PHE A 102 -18.39 14.70 12.74
C PHE A 102 -17.97 16.18 12.64
N GLY A 103 -18.43 16.89 11.62
CA GLY A 103 -18.07 18.29 11.39
C GLY A 103 -16.63 18.48 10.96
N PHE A 104 -16.18 19.73 11.04
CA PHE A 104 -14.84 20.15 10.63
C PHE A 104 -13.68 19.40 11.30
N PRO A 105 -13.71 19.07 12.62
CA PRO A 105 -12.64 18.30 13.25
C PRO A 105 -12.48 16.90 12.65
N GLY A 106 -13.60 16.23 12.35
CA GLY A 106 -13.58 14.93 11.69
C GLY A 106 -13.07 15.03 10.26
N TYR A 107 -13.52 16.05 9.52
CA TYR A 107 -13.03 16.34 8.17
C TYR A 107 -11.51 16.51 8.15
N LEU A 108 -10.95 17.30 9.07
CA LEU A 108 -9.51 17.54 9.15
C LEU A 108 -8.75 16.26 9.52
N LEU A 109 -9.22 15.51 10.52
CA LEU A 109 -8.63 14.24 10.92
C LEU A 109 -8.58 13.24 9.76
N LEU A 110 -9.71 13.05 9.07
CA LEU A 110 -9.77 12.17 7.89
C LEU A 110 -8.82 12.66 6.80
N SER A 111 -8.79 13.96 6.51
CA SER A 111 -7.93 14.53 5.48
C SER A 111 -6.45 14.31 5.79
N VAL A 112 -6.04 14.43 7.06
CA VAL A 112 -4.67 14.10 7.48
C VAL A 112 -4.37 12.62 7.26
N LEU A 113 -5.28 11.71 7.63
CA LEU A 113 -5.07 10.26 7.43
C LEU A 113 -5.04 9.87 5.94
N GLN A 114 -5.92 10.45 5.13
CA GLN A 114 -5.96 10.25 3.68
C GLN A 114 -4.77 10.90 2.95
N PHE A 115 -4.10 11.87 3.55
CA PHE A 115 -2.83 12.41 3.06
C PHE A 115 -1.65 11.52 3.50
N LEU A 116 -1.56 11.18 4.79
CA LEU A 116 -0.43 10.44 5.35
C LEU A 116 -0.33 9.04 4.79
N TYR A 117 -1.45 8.31 4.66
CA TYR A 117 -1.45 6.95 4.14
C TYR A 117 -0.75 6.80 2.77
N PRO A 118 -1.24 7.48 1.70
CA PRO A 118 -0.64 7.36 0.38
C PRO A 118 0.76 8.00 0.33
N PHE A 119 1.01 9.04 1.12
CA PHE A 119 2.34 9.65 1.23
C PHE A 119 3.39 8.69 1.77
N ILE A 120 3.05 7.94 2.83
CA ILE A 120 3.94 6.91 3.38
C ILE A 120 4.04 5.70 2.44
N ALA A 121 2.98 5.35 1.71
CA ALA A 121 3.05 4.31 0.68
C ALA A 121 4.05 4.68 -0.44
N MET A 122 4.07 5.94 -0.89
CA MET A 122 5.05 6.43 -1.86
C MET A 122 6.50 6.34 -1.35
N ILE A 123 6.73 6.62 -0.06
CA ILE A 123 8.03 6.42 0.59
C ILE A 123 8.45 4.95 0.50
N SER A 124 7.55 4.02 0.84
CA SER A 124 7.78 2.57 0.72
C SER A 124 8.11 2.15 -0.72
N TYR A 125 7.39 2.67 -1.72
CA TYR A 125 7.64 2.36 -3.13
C TYR A 125 9.03 2.82 -3.58
N ASN A 126 9.46 4.02 -3.19
CA ASN A 126 10.82 4.49 -3.49
C ASN A 126 11.87 3.60 -2.83
N THR A 127 11.71 3.27 -1.54
CA THR A 127 12.58 2.33 -0.82
C THR A 127 12.69 0.99 -1.54
N ILE A 128 11.56 0.38 -1.89
CA ILE A 128 11.49 -0.88 -2.63
C ILE A 128 12.19 -0.77 -3.99
N ALA A 129 11.94 0.29 -4.75
CA ALA A 129 12.60 0.52 -6.04
C ALA A 129 14.12 0.60 -5.87
N GLY A 130 14.60 1.30 -4.83
CA GLY A 130 16.01 1.36 -4.46
C GLY A 130 16.61 0.00 -4.13
N ASP A 131 15.95 -0.79 -3.29
CA ASP A 131 16.45 -2.08 -2.81
C ASP A 131 16.46 -3.16 -3.91
N THR A 132 15.44 -3.15 -4.77
CA THR A 132 15.25 -4.14 -5.84
C THR A 132 16.07 -3.81 -7.07
N LEU A 133 15.97 -2.60 -7.61
CA LEU A 133 16.64 -2.23 -8.86
C LEU A 133 18.16 -2.12 -8.68
N SER A 134 18.66 -1.74 -7.50
CA SER A 134 20.10 -1.79 -7.23
C SER A 134 20.66 -3.19 -7.43
N LYS A 135 20.00 -4.22 -6.88
CA LYS A 135 20.40 -5.63 -7.06
C LYS A 135 20.28 -6.11 -8.50
N VAL A 136 19.28 -5.63 -9.25
CA VAL A 136 19.15 -5.91 -10.69
C VAL A 136 20.36 -5.37 -11.46
N PHE A 137 20.74 -4.12 -11.21
CA PHE A 137 21.89 -3.50 -11.89
C PHE A 137 23.23 -4.11 -11.46
N GLN A 138 23.38 -4.53 -10.20
CA GLN A 138 24.58 -5.27 -9.74
C GLN A 138 24.78 -6.60 -10.44
N ARG A 139 23.71 -7.20 -11.00
CA ARG A 139 23.79 -8.49 -11.70
C ARG A 139 24.27 -8.36 -13.15
N ILE A 140 24.35 -7.14 -13.70
CA ILE A 140 24.78 -6.91 -15.08
C ILE A 140 26.30 -7.19 -15.20
N PRO A 141 26.76 -8.02 -16.15
CA PRO A 141 28.17 -8.30 -16.33
C PRO A 141 29.00 -7.03 -16.59
N GLY A 142 30.12 -6.89 -15.87
CA GLY A 142 31.04 -5.74 -16.01
C GLY A 142 30.70 -4.53 -15.14
N VAL A 143 29.65 -4.61 -14.33
CA VAL A 143 29.27 -3.57 -13.37
C VAL A 143 29.94 -3.85 -12.03
N ASP A 144 30.68 -2.87 -11.48
CA ASP A 144 31.28 -2.96 -10.15
C ASP A 144 30.22 -2.80 -9.05
N PRO A 145 29.95 -3.82 -8.22
CA PRO A 145 28.95 -3.73 -7.15
C PRO A 145 29.25 -2.66 -6.09
N ALA A 146 30.51 -2.19 -5.98
CA ALA A 146 30.91 -1.13 -5.06
C ALA A 146 30.67 0.28 -5.62
N SER A 147 30.24 0.41 -6.88
CA SER A 147 29.99 1.70 -7.51
C SER A 147 28.81 2.43 -6.86
N TRP A 148 29.01 3.71 -6.52
CA TRP A 148 27.98 4.58 -5.97
C TRP A 148 26.77 4.76 -6.93
N LEU A 149 26.97 4.55 -8.24
CA LEU A 149 25.93 4.60 -9.28
C LEU A 149 24.90 3.48 -9.17
N ILE A 150 25.19 2.44 -8.39
CA ILE A 150 24.26 1.32 -8.14
C ILE A 150 23.82 1.33 -6.67
N GLY A 151 24.32 2.30 -5.90
CA GLY A 151 23.88 2.52 -4.54
C GLY A 151 22.39 2.82 -4.52
N ARG A 152 21.71 2.26 -3.52
CA ARG A 152 20.27 2.45 -3.28
C ARG A 152 19.83 3.90 -3.44
N HIS A 153 20.53 4.84 -2.78
CA HIS A 153 20.21 6.27 -2.81
C HIS A 153 20.21 6.85 -4.24
N PHE A 154 21.21 6.48 -5.05
CA PHE A 154 21.28 6.95 -6.43
C PHE A 154 20.15 6.34 -7.27
N ILE A 155 19.87 5.05 -7.11
CA ILE A 155 18.80 4.34 -7.80
C ILE A 155 17.42 4.93 -7.48
N ILE A 156 17.15 5.27 -6.22
CA ILE A 156 15.93 5.97 -5.81
C ILE A 156 15.80 7.27 -6.61
N VAL A 157 16.80 8.16 -6.52
CA VAL A 157 16.75 9.47 -7.18
C VAL A 157 16.57 9.35 -8.70
N ILE A 158 17.37 8.51 -9.36
CA ILE A 158 17.32 8.38 -10.82
C ILE A 158 16.01 7.76 -11.30
N SER A 159 15.50 6.73 -10.59
CA SER A 159 14.22 6.12 -10.92
C SER A 159 13.06 7.11 -10.72
N THR A 160 13.12 7.95 -9.68
CA THR A 160 12.11 8.96 -9.42
C THR A 160 12.11 10.00 -10.55
N ILE A 161 13.27 10.53 -10.94
CA ILE A 161 13.37 11.58 -11.95
C ILE A 161 12.96 11.06 -13.33
N ILE A 162 13.41 9.87 -13.72
CA ILE A 162 13.20 9.33 -15.08
C ILE A 162 11.80 8.74 -15.25
N PHE A 163 11.27 8.06 -14.23
CA PHE A 163 10.03 7.30 -14.36
C PHE A 163 8.92 7.87 -13.47
N THR A 164 9.10 7.86 -12.15
CA THR A 164 8.02 8.15 -11.21
C THR A 164 7.44 9.56 -11.36
N LEU A 165 8.29 10.58 -11.48
CA LEU A 165 7.87 11.97 -11.58
C LEU A 165 7.13 12.24 -12.91
N PRO A 166 7.66 11.88 -14.10
CA PRO A 166 6.93 12.01 -15.36
C PRO A 166 5.56 11.30 -15.33
N LEU A 167 5.50 10.09 -14.76
CA LEU A 167 4.23 9.37 -14.66
C LEU A 167 3.24 10.07 -13.71
N SER A 168 3.71 10.60 -12.58
CA SER A 168 2.87 11.29 -11.58
C SER A 168 2.31 12.64 -12.05
N LEU A 169 2.94 13.25 -13.07
CA LEU A 169 2.49 14.50 -13.68
C LEU A 169 1.28 14.31 -14.61
N TYR A 170 0.98 13.08 -15.05
CA TYR A 170 -0.21 12.80 -15.85
C TYR A 170 -1.49 13.13 -15.07
N ARG A 171 -2.43 13.78 -15.76
CA ARG A 171 -3.74 14.17 -15.21
C ARG A 171 -4.83 13.12 -15.39
N ASP A 172 -4.69 12.26 -16.39
CA ASP A 172 -5.76 11.38 -16.85
C ASP A 172 -5.62 9.97 -16.23
N ILE A 173 -6.47 9.69 -15.24
CA ILE A 173 -6.53 8.41 -14.53
C ILE A 173 -7.02 7.28 -15.47
N ALA A 174 -7.79 7.58 -16.51
CA ALA A 174 -8.31 6.55 -17.42
C ALA A 174 -7.17 5.88 -18.21
N LYS A 175 -6.07 6.61 -18.47
CA LYS A 175 -4.85 6.04 -19.07
C LYS A 175 -4.08 5.17 -18.08
N LEU A 176 -4.16 5.44 -16.77
CA LEU A 176 -3.60 4.58 -15.73
C LEU A 176 -4.34 3.24 -15.64
N GLY A 177 -5.62 3.15 -15.99
CA GLY A 177 -6.35 1.87 -16.01
C GLY A 177 -5.71 0.80 -16.91
N LYS A 178 -5.10 1.21 -18.05
CA LYS A 178 -4.33 0.29 -18.91
C LYS A 178 -3.01 -0.15 -18.27
N ILE A 179 -2.41 0.73 -17.48
CA ILE A 179 -1.18 0.48 -16.71
C ILE A 179 -1.46 -0.50 -15.56
N SER A 180 -2.63 -0.39 -14.90
CA SER A 180 -3.06 -1.30 -13.84
C SER A 180 -3.12 -2.76 -14.31
N PHE A 181 -3.55 -3.02 -15.55
CA PHE A 181 -3.54 -4.37 -16.11
C PHE A 181 -2.12 -4.98 -16.22
N ILE A 182 -1.13 -4.16 -16.63
CA ILE A 182 0.27 -4.57 -16.68
C ILE A 182 0.76 -4.91 -15.27
N SER A 183 0.45 -4.07 -14.29
CA SER A 183 0.77 -4.30 -12.87
C SER A 183 0.26 -5.65 -12.38
N THR A 184 -0.99 -6.02 -12.71
CA THR A 184 -1.57 -7.32 -12.31
C THR A 184 -0.80 -8.52 -12.88
N ILE A 185 -0.38 -8.42 -14.15
CA ILE A 185 0.40 -9.48 -14.80
C ILE A 185 1.75 -9.63 -14.09
N LEU A 186 2.44 -8.52 -13.83
CA LEU A 186 3.72 -8.53 -13.13
C LEU A 186 3.60 -9.13 -11.73
N THR A 187 2.56 -8.79 -10.96
CA THR A 187 2.34 -9.40 -9.64
C THR A 187 2.06 -10.90 -9.73
N THR A 188 1.32 -11.35 -10.75
CA THR A 188 1.10 -12.78 -10.99
C THR A 188 2.41 -13.52 -11.29
N LEU A 189 3.32 -12.90 -12.06
CA LEU A 189 4.65 -13.46 -12.31
C LEU A 189 5.49 -13.53 -11.02
N ILE A 190 5.47 -12.47 -10.22
CA ILE A 190 6.17 -12.41 -8.92
C ILE A 190 5.66 -13.52 -7.98
N LEU A 191 4.34 -13.71 -7.90
CA LEU A 191 3.72 -14.81 -7.16
C LEU A 191 4.23 -16.18 -7.64
N GLY A 192 4.28 -16.40 -8.95
CA GLY A 192 4.84 -17.62 -9.54
C GLY A 192 6.28 -17.87 -9.12
N ILE A 193 7.14 -16.84 -9.14
CA ILE A 193 8.54 -16.92 -8.71
C ILE A 193 8.64 -17.32 -7.23
N VAL A 194 7.85 -16.69 -6.35
CA VAL A 194 7.84 -17.01 -4.92
C VAL A 194 7.36 -18.44 -4.67
N ILE A 195 6.37 -18.93 -5.42
CA ILE A 195 5.92 -20.33 -5.36
C ILE A 195 7.04 -21.27 -5.82
N THR A 196 7.71 -20.99 -6.95
CA THR A 196 8.83 -21.83 -7.41
C THR A 196 9.97 -21.85 -6.39
N ARG A 197 10.22 -20.73 -5.72
CA ARG A 197 11.29 -20.62 -4.73
C ARG A 197 11.00 -21.34 -3.42
N VAL A 198 9.75 -21.48 -3.01
CA VAL A 198 9.42 -22.30 -1.83
C VAL A 198 9.82 -23.76 -2.02
N PHE A 199 9.71 -24.30 -3.24
CA PHE A 199 10.08 -25.69 -3.53
C PHE A 199 11.56 -25.88 -3.86
N SER A 200 12.18 -24.92 -4.55
CA SER A 200 13.59 -25.03 -4.98
C SER A 200 14.59 -24.58 -3.92
N LEU A 201 14.33 -23.45 -3.25
CA LEU A 201 15.21 -22.86 -2.25
C LEU A 201 14.80 -23.23 -0.82
N GLY A 202 13.49 -23.30 -0.55
CA GLY A 202 12.95 -23.54 0.79
C GLY A 202 13.48 -24.77 1.54
N PRO A 203 13.80 -25.91 0.90
CA PRO A 203 14.41 -27.06 1.56
C PRO A 203 15.87 -26.85 1.99
N HIS A 204 16.59 -25.93 1.35
CA HIS A 204 18.00 -25.66 1.62
C HIS A 204 18.21 -24.63 2.74
N ILE A 205 17.16 -23.89 3.10
CA ILE A 205 17.21 -22.90 4.18
C ILE A 205 16.81 -23.56 5.49
N PRO A 206 17.66 -23.49 6.54
CA PRO A 206 17.32 -24.06 7.84
C PRO A 206 16.06 -23.39 8.40
N LYS A 207 15.18 -24.19 9.00
CA LYS A 207 13.98 -23.69 9.67
C LYS A 207 14.36 -23.17 11.04
N THR A 208 13.83 -22.01 11.42
CA THR A 208 14.01 -21.50 12.79
C THR A 208 13.19 -22.34 13.78
N GLU A 209 13.65 -22.43 15.04
CA GLU A 209 12.95 -23.18 16.09
C GLU A 209 11.53 -22.66 16.34
N ASP A 210 11.31 -21.36 16.09
CA ASP A 210 10.05 -20.66 16.27
C ASP A 210 9.15 -20.64 15.02
N ALA A 211 9.48 -21.42 13.99
CA ALA A 211 8.78 -21.41 12.69
C ALA A 211 7.29 -21.77 12.75
N TRP A 212 6.88 -22.58 13.73
CA TRP A 212 5.51 -23.10 13.83
C TRP A 212 4.78 -22.65 15.09
N ILE A 213 5.32 -21.64 15.78
CA ILE A 213 4.66 -21.05 16.95
C ILE A 213 3.30 -20.49 16.54
N PHE A 214 2.24 -20.88 17.27
CA PHE A 214 0.87 -20.46 17.00
C PHE A 214 0.73 -18.95 17.02
N ALA A 215 1.16 -18.30 18.11
CA ALA A 215 1.03 -16.88 18.35
C ALA A 215 2.32 -16.30 18.97
N LYS A 216 2.75 -15.14 18.49
CA LYS A 216 3.85 -14.36 19.06
C LYS A 216 3.32 -13.03 19.64
N PRO A 217 4.07 -12.40 20.58
CA PRO A 217 3.65 -11.14 21.20
C PRO A 217 3.40 -10.00 20.20
N ASN A 218 4.06 -10.03 19.05
CA ASN A 218 4.01 -8.98 18.03
C ASN A 218 2.79 -9.11 17.07
N ALA A 219 1.82 -9.98 17.40
CA ALA A 219 0.63 -10.18 16.56
C ALA A 219 -0.16 -8.90 16.27
N ILE A 220 -0.19 -7.93 17.19
CA ILE A 220 -0.87 -6.65 16.95
C ILE A 220 -0.15 -5.81 15.89
N GLN A 221 1.18 -5.81 15.86
CA GLN A 221 1.96 -5.14 14.80
C GLN A 221 1.67 -5.78 13.42
N ALA A 222 1.53 -7.12 13.40
CA ALA A 222 1.19 -7.86 12.18
C ALA A 222 -0.17 -7.42 11.60
N ILE A 223 -1.17 -7.15 12.45
CA ILE A 223 -2.46 -6.57 12.01
C ILE A 223 -2.25 -5.23 11.32
N GLY A 224 -1.32 -4.40 11.79
CA GLY A 224 -0.92 -3.16 11.13
C GLY A 224 -0.44 -3.40 9.70
N VAL A 225 0.54 -4.30 9.51
CA VAL A 225 1.06 -4.64 8.17
C VAL A 225 -0.02 -5.21 7.26
N MET A 226 -0.88 -6.08 7.78
CA MET A 226 -2.03 -6.62 7.03
C MET A 226 -3.04 -5.52 6.65
N SER A 227 -3.27 -4.56 7.55
CA SER A 227 -4.15 -3.41 7.31
C SER A 227 -3.57 -2.50 6.23
N PHE A 228 -2.25 -2.26 6.25
CA PHE A 228 -1.54 -1.57 5.17
C PHE A 228 -1.69 -2.29 3.83
N ALA A 229 -1.64 -3.63 3.82
CA ALA A 229 -1.81 -4.37 2.59
C ALA A 229 -3.26 -4.32 2.05
N PHE A 230 -4.27 -4.34 2.91
CA PHE A 230 -5.67 -4.45 2.50
C PHE A 230 -6.42 -3.13 2.32
N ILE A 231 -5.84 -2.00 2.72
CA ILE A 231 -6.53 -0.72 2.62
C ILE A 231 -6.67 -0.24 1.18
N CYS A 232 -7.90 0.07 0.81
CA CYS A 232 -8.25 0.84 -0.40
C CYS A 232 -9.35 1.88 -0.13
N HIS A 233 -9.69 2.13 1.15
CA HIS A 233 -10.77 3.05 1.55
C HIS A 233 -10.58 4.49 1.09
N HIS A 234 -9.33 4.93 0.92
CA HIS A 234 -9.03 6.29 0.48
C HIS A 234 -9.45 6.54 -0.98
N ASN A 235 -9.52 5.50 -1.82
CA ASN A 235 -9.90 5.61 -3.24
C ASN A 235 -11.29 5.04 -3.56
N CYS A 236 -12.00 4.47 -2.58
CA CYS A 236 -13.24 3.73 -2.83
C CYS A 236 -14.35 4.58 -3.45
N PHE A 237 -14.49 5.85 -3.05
CA PHE A 237 -15.48 6.77 -3.62
C PHE A 237 -15.17 7.13 -5.07
N LEU A 238 -13.88 7.25 -5.42
CA LEU A 238 -13.45 7.48 -6.81
C LEU A 238 -13.81 6.27 -7.70
N VAL A 239 -13.52 5.05 -7.24
CA VAL A 239 -13.85 3.82 -7.97
C VAL A 239 -15.36 3.60 -8.05
N TYR A 240 -16.10 3.93 -6.99
CA TYR A 240 -17.57 3.85 -7.00
C TYR A 240 -18.19 4.85 -7.98
N GLY A 241 -17.71 6.11 -7.98
CA GLY A 241 -18.16 7.16 -8.89
C GLY A 241 -17.81 6.90 -10.36
N SER A 242 -16.77 6.10 -10.64
CA SER A 242 -16.41 5.72 -12.01
C SER A 242 -17.26 4.57 -12.57
N LEU A 243 -18.19 3.99 -11.80
CA LEU A 243 -19.06 2.93 -12.29
C LEU A 243 -20.09 3.46 -13.28
N GLU A 244 -20.38 2.67 -14.32
CA GLU A 244 -21.45 3.00 -15.27
C GLU A 244 -22.83 3.11 -14.61
N GLU A 245 -23.07 2.25 -13.61
CA GLU A 245 -24.28 2.26 -12.79
C GLU A 245 -23.90 2.08 -11.31
N PRO A 246 -23.67 3.18 -10.57
CA PRO A 246 -23.27 3.14 -9.17
C PRO A 246 -24.46 2.77 -8.28
N THR A 247 -24.53 1.52 -7.84
CA THR A 247 -25.53 1.07 -6.84
C THR A 247 -24.85 0.26 -5.73
N VAL A 248 -25.38 0.36 -4.50
CA VAL A 248 -24.81 -0.36 -3.34
C VAL A 248 -24.72 -1.88 -3.56
N PRO A 249 -25.72 -2.58 -4.15
CA PRO A 249 -25.61 -4.00 -4.40
C PRO A 249 -24.51 -4.36 -5.42
N LYS A 250 -24.35 -3.55 -6.48
CA LYS A 250 -23.27 -3.73 -7.46
C LYS A 250 -21.90 -3.50 -6.82
N TRP A 251 -21.78 -2.44 -6.02
CA TRP A 251 -20.56 -2.16 -5.25
C TRP A 251 -20.20 -3.31 -4.31
N SER A 252 -21.17 -3.82 -3.54
CA SER A 252 -20.96 -4.96 -2.64
C SER A 252 -20.42 -6.17 -3.39
N ARG A 253 -20.99 -6.50 -4.57
CA ARG A 253 -20.49 -7.59 -5.40
C ARG A 253 -19.05 -7.35 -5.87
N ILE A 254 -18.73 -6.14 -6.31
CA ILE A 254 -17.38 -5.77 -6.74
C ILE A 254 -16.39 -5.95 -5.59
N ILE A 255 -16.73 -5.46 -4.39
CA ILE A 255 -15.87 -5.58 -3.21
C ILE A 255 -15.69 -7.05 -2.79
N HIS A 256 -16.76 -7.83 -2.67
CA HIS A 256 -16.67 -9.25 -2.29
C HIS A 256 -15.78 -10.06 -3.24
N VAL A 257 -15.94 -9.86 -4.55
CA VAL A 257 -15.10 -10.53 -5.56
C VAL A 257 -13.65 -10.05 -5.46
N SER A 258 -13.44 -8.74 -5.32
CA SER A 258 -12.09 -8.16 -5.27
C SER A 258 -11.31 -8.60 -4.03
N ILE A 259 -11.96 -8.59 -2.86
CA ILE A 259 -11.37 -9.03 -1.60
C ILE A 259 -11.10 -10.52 -1.64
N LEU A 260 -12.02 -11.35 -2.15
CA LEU A 260 -11.79 -12.79 -2.27
C LEU A 260 -10.59 -13.12 -3.15
N VAL A 261 -10.48 -12.49 -4.33
CA VAL A 261 -9.33 -12.66 -5.23
C VAL A 261 -8.04 -12.21 -4.55
N SER A 262 -8.06 -11.03 -3.92
CA SER A 262 -6.89 -10.46 -3.23
C SER A 262 -6.46 -11.31 -2.03
N LEU A 263 -7.41 -11.87 -1.28
CA LEU A 263 -7.17 -12.79 -0.17
C LEU A 263 -6.51 -14.08 -0.63
N CYS A 264 -7.00 -14.71 -1.69
CA CYS A 264 -6.39 -15.93 -2.24
C CYS A 264 -4.93 -15.68 -2.65
N ILE A 265 -4.67 -14.57 -3.35
CA ILE A 265 -3.32 -14.18 -3.78
C ILE A 265 -2.44 -13.89 -2.56
N SER A 266 -2.97 -13.13 -1.58
CA SER A 266 -2.27 -12.74 -0.36
C SER A 266 -1.90 -13.92 0.52
N VAL A 267 -2.82 -14.87 0.75
CA VAL A 267 -2.57 -16.10 1.53
C VAL A 267 -1.49 -16.94 0.86
N LEU A 268 -1.57 -17.11 -0.47
CA LEU A 268 -0.57 -17.89 -1.21
C LEU A 268 0.80 -17.23 -1.14
N PHE A 269 0.87 -15.92 -1.39
CA PHE A 269 2.12 -15.15 -1.33
C PHE A 269 2.74 -15.16 0.08
N ALA A 270 1.94 -14.85 1.10
CA ALA A 270 2.36 -14.82 2.50
C ALA A 270 2.86 -16.19 2.96
N THR A 271 2.14 -17.25 2.62
CA THR A 271 2.49 -18.63 2.98
C THR A 271 3.77 -19.06 2.28
N CYS A 272 3.89 -18.92 0.96
CA CYS A 272 5.10 -19.32 0.24
C CYS A 272 6.32 -18.51 0.66
N GLY A 273 6.18 -17.20 0.85
CA GLY A 273 7.25 -16.35 1.35
C GLY A 273 7.70 -16.73 2.77
N TYR A 274 6.75 -16.98 3.67
CA TYR A 274 7.05 -17.39 5.04
C TYR A 274 7.66 -18.79 5.10
N LEU A 275 7.10 -19.78 4.40
CA LEU A 275 7.62 -21.16 4.41
C LEU A 275 9.05 -21.26 3.88
N THR A 276 9.45 -20.36 2.99
CA THR A 276 10.83 -20.30 2.47
C THR A 276 11.81 -19.89 3.56
N PHE A 277 11.51 -18.85 4.35
CA PHE A 277 12.48 -18.19 5.24
C PHE A 277 12.20 -18.32 6.75
N THR A 278 10.98 -18.65 7.16
CA THR A 278 10.55 -18.79 8.55
C THR A 278 10.89 -17.56 9.42
N GLY A 279 11.63 -17.71 10.53
CA GLY A 279 12.03 -16.58 11.38
C GLY A 279 12.97 -15.58 10.69
N PHE A 280 13.56 -15.92 9.55
CA PHE A 280 14.45 -15.02 8.80
C PHE A 280 13.71 -14.03 7.90
N THR A 281 12.39 -14.15 7.72
CA THR A 281 11.63 -13.26 6.81
C THR A 281 11.81 -11.78 7.18
N GLN A 282 12.17 -10.97 6.18
CA GLN A 282 12.36 -9.53 6.26
C GLN A 282 11.10 -8.79 5.75
N GLY A 283 10.97 -7.52 6.11
CA GLY A 283 9.85 -6.67 5.69
C GLY A 283 9.75 -6.51 4.16
N ASP A 284 10.89 -6.49 3.48
CA ASP A 284 10.97 -6.72 2.04
C ASP A 284 11.40 -8.17 1.79
N LEU A 285 10.48 -8.99 1.27
CA LEU A 285 10.75 -10.39 0.94
C LEU A 285 11.92 -10.56 -0.04
N PHE A 286 12.13 -9.59 -0.95
CA PHE A 286 13.22 -9.68 -1.93
C PHE A 286 14.61 -9.51 -1.32
N GLU A 287 14.73 -8.97 -0.11
CA GLU A 287 15.99 -8.90 0.63
C GLU A 287 16.42 -10.25 1.18
N ASN A 288 15.50 -11.19 1.35
CA ASN A 288 15.85 -12.53 1.80
C ASN A 288 16.55 -13.38 0.73
N TYR A 289 16.29 -13.13 -0.55
CA TYR A 289 16.89 -13.92 -1.62
C TYR A 289 18.33 -13.47 -1.95
N CYS A 290 19.16 -14.42 -2.36
CA CYS A 290 20.55 -14.13 -2.73
C CYS A 290 20.64 -13.26 -3.99
N ARG A 291 21.72 -12.47 -4.15
CA ARG A 291 21.94 -11.66 -5.36
C ARG A 291 22.29 -12.50 -6.58
N SER A 292 22.87 -13.69 -6.36
CA SER A 292 23.25 -14.63 -7.41
C SER A 292 22.05 -15.35 -8.07
N ASP A 293 20.84 -15.17 -7.54
CA ASP A 293 19.64 -15.82 -8.03
C ASP A 293 19.04 -15.07 -9.24
N ASP A 294 19.22 -15.62 -10.44
CA ASP A 294 18.77 -14.98 -11.69
C ASP A 294 17.23 -14.90 -11.81
N LEU A 295 16.52 -15.94 -11.38
CA LEU A 295 15.04 -15.97 -11.42
C LEU A 295 14.46 -14.91 -10.49
N VAL A 296 15.01 -14.79 -9.29
CA VAL A 296 14.57 -13.77 -8.34
C VAL A 296 15.01 -12.39 -8.79
N THR A 297 16.17 -12.26 -9.42
CA THR A 297 16.61 -10.97 -10.00
C THR A 297 15.66 -10.51 -11.10
N PHE A 298 15.15 -11.40 -11.94
CA PHE A 298 14.05 -11.09 -12.84
C PHE A 298 12.77 -10.68 -12.08
N GLY A 299 12.43 -11.37 -10.99
CA GLY A 299 11.34 -10.97 -10.09
C GLY A 299 11.51 -9.58 -9.49
N ARG A 300 12.72 -9.20 -9.06
CA ARG A 300 13.06 -7.86 -8.56
C ARG A 300 12.84 -6.80 -9.63
N PHE A 301 13.20 -7.09 -10.88
CA PHE A 301 12.95 -6.20 -12.01
C PHE A 301 11.44 -6.02 -12.25
N CYS A 302 10.67 -7.11 -12.30
CA CYS A 302 9.21 -7.04 -12.42
C CYS A 302 8.58 -6.24 -11.26
N TYR A 303 9.09 -6.42 -10.05
CA TYR A 303 8.58 -5.75 -8.87
C TYR A 303 8.93 -4.26 -8.86
N GLY A 304 10.15 -3.90 -9.25
CA GLY A 304 10.58 -2.52 -9.46
C GLY A 304 9.69 -1.78 -10.47
N ILE A 305 9.34 -2.43 -11.59
CA ILE A 305 8.38 -1.86 -12.55
C ILE A 305 7.00 -1.70 -11.90
N THR A 306 6.52 -2.73 -11.21
CA THR A 306 5.21 -2.72 -10.54
C THR A 306 5.08 -1.51 -9.61
N VAL A 307 6.04 -1.28 -8.71
CA VAL A 307 5.99 -0.16 -7.77
C VAL A 307 6.08 1.21 -8.47
N ILE A 308 6.89 1.34 -9.53
CA ILE A 308 6.96 2.56 -10.34
C ILE A 308 5.61 2.87 -11.00
N LEU A 309 4.90 1.83 -11.46
CA LEU A 309 3.59 1.98 -12.10
C LEU A 309 2.45 2.24 -11.10
N THR A 310 2.57 1.78 -9.85
CA THR A 310 1.58 2.03 -8.79
C THR A 310 1.74 3.41 -8.15
N TYR A 311 2.97 3.94 -8.05
CA TYR A 311 3.28 5.23 -7.42
C TYR A 311 2.38 6.41 -7.85
N PRO A 312 2.09 6.63 -9.15
CA PRO A 312 1.28 7.76 -9.59
C PRO A 312 -0.14 7.77 -9.01
N ILE A 313 -0.71 6.60 -8.68
CA ILE A 313 -2.05 6.48 -8.09
C ILE A 313 -2.05 7.08 -6.68
N GLU A 314 -1.08 6.71 -5.85
CA GLU A 314 -0.94 7.26 -4.50
C GLU A 314 -0.60 8.75 -4.53
N CYS A 315 0.24 9.18 -5.49
CA CYS A 315 0.52 10.60 -5.70
C CYS A 315 -0.74 11.37 -6.11
N PHE A 316 -1.61 10.78 -6.92
CA PHE A 316 -2.88 11.38 -7.33
C PHE A 316 -3.78 11.61 -6.12
N VAL A 317 -4.00 10.58 -5.29
CA VAL A 317 -4.81 10.66 -4.08
C VAL A 317 -4.25 11.71 -3.11
N THR A 318 -2.94 11.68 -2.87
CA THR A 318 -2.26 12.66 -1.99
C THR A 318 -2.49 14.09 -2.45
N ARG A 319 -2.38 14.33 -3.76
CA ARG A 319 -2.59 15.64 -4.38
C ARG A 319 -4.04 16.08 -4.28
N GLU A 320 -5.00 15.18 -4.52
CA GLU A 320 -6.43 15.46 -4.44
C GLU A 320 -6.84 15.88 -3.02
N VAL A 321 -6.30 15.22 -1.99
CA VAL A 321 -6.56 15.61 -0.59
C VAL A 321 -6.08 17.04 -0.32
N ILE A 322 -4.87 17.40 -0.75
CA ILE A 322 -4.36 18.77 -0.62
C ILE A 322 -5.23 19.76 -1.42
N ALA A 323 -5.64 19.36 -2.62
CA ALA A 323 -6.51 20.16 -3.49
C ALA A 323 -7.82 20.54 -2.80
N ASN A 324 -8.50 19.54 -2.23
CA ASN A 324 -9.80 19.70 -1.60
C ASN A 324 -9.70 20.55 -0.34
N VAL A 325 -8.65 20.38 0.46
CA VAL A 325 -8.48 21.09 1.73
C VAL A 325 -8.05 22.54 1.53
N PHE A 326 -7.09 22.81 0.62
CA PHE A 326 -6.47 24.13 0.51
C PHE A 326 -6.93 24.95 -0.71
N PHE A 327 -7.42 24.29 -1.77
CA PHE A 327 -7.68 24.93 -3.06
C PHE A 327 -9.11 24.74 -3.58
N GLY A 328 -9.99 24.09 -2.82
CA GLY A 328 -11.39 23.86 -3.21
C GLY A 328 -11.57 22.85 -4.36
N GLY A 329 -10.59 21.98 -4.60
CA GLY A 329 -10.67 20.86 -5.55
C GLY A 329 -9.93 21.08 -6.87
N ASP A 330 -10.41 21.95 -7.75
CA ASP A 330 -9.84 22.08 -9.10
C ASP A 330 -8.52 22.86 -9.13
N LEU A 331 -7.41 22.17 -9.42
CA LEU A 331 -6.11 22.81 -9.59
C LEU A 331 -5.92 23.40 -10.99
N ALA A 332 -5.36 24.61 -11.04
CA ALA A 332 -4.76 25.14 -12.27
C ALA A 332 -3.60 24.25 -12.76
N PRO A 333 -3.34 24.14 -14.09
CA PRO A 333 -2.29 23.27 -14.64
C PRO A 333 -0.88 23.54 -14.11
N VAL A 334 -0.57 24.79 -13.75
CA VAL A 334 0.72 25.16 -13.14
C VAL A 334 0.80 24.65 -11.70
N LEU A 335 -0.24 24.92 -10.90
CA LEU A 335 -0.31 24.47 -9.51
C LEU A 335 -0.29 22.94 -9.41
N HIS A 336 -0.96 22.24 -10.33
CA HIS A 336 -0.91 20.78 -10.45
C HIS A 336 0.52 20.26 -10.58
N ARG A 337 1.31 20.86 -11.49
CA ARG A 337 2.70 20.45 -11.73
C ARG A 337 3.58 20.76 -10.52
N VAL A 338 3.49 21.98 -9.98
CA VAL A 338 4.28 22.42 -8.81
C VAL A 338 3.99 21.53 -7.60
N LEU A 339 2.71 21.29 -7.31
CA LEU A 339 2.31 20.47 -6.17
C LEU A 339 2.77 19.01 -6.32
N THR A 340 2.65 18.44 -7.52
CA THR A 340 3.14 17.09 -7.81
C THR A 340 4.65 16.99 -7.59
N VAL A 341 5.44 17.94 -8.12
CA VAL A 341 6.89 17.97 -7.93
C VAL A 341 7.23 18.08 -6.43
N LEU A 342 6.51 18.91 -5.67
CA LEU A 342 6.73 19.07 -4.24
C LEU A 342 6.43 17.79 -3.45
N ILE A 343 5.29 17.14 -3.72
CA ILE A 343 4.91 15.87 -3.07
C ILE A 343 5.95 14.79 -3.36
N VAL A 344 6.30 14.60 -4.63
CA VAL A 344 7.27 13.57 -5.05
C VAL A 344 8.63 13.85 -4.44
N THR A 345 9.10 15.09 -4.48
CA THR A 345 10.40 15.47 -3.88
C THR A 345 10.42 15.21 -2.38
N ALA A 346 9.35 15.59 -1.65
CA ALA A 346 9.26 15.34 -0.22
C ALA A 346 9.27 13.84 0.10
N ALA A 347 8.50 13.02 -0.62
CA ALA A 347 8.49 11.56 -0.45
C ALA A 347 9.86 10.95 -0.76
N THR A 348 10.54 11.41 -1.82
CA THR A 348 11.89 10.96 -2.15
C THR A 348 12.90 11.33 -1.06
N LEU A 349 12.90 12.57 -0.55
CA LEU A 349 13.80 12.98 0.53
C LEU A 349 13.63 12.11 1.78
N VAL A 350 12.38 11.81 2.17
CA VAL A 350 12.12 10.93 3.32
C VAL A 350 12.56 9.50 3.04
N SER A 351 12.35 8.98 1.82
CA SER A 351 12.78 7.62 1.45
C SER A 351 14.30 7.41 1.46
N LEU A 352 15.09 8.49 1.30
CA LEU A 352 16.54 8.47 1.42
C LEU A 352 17.03 8.40 2.87
N LEU A 353 16.16 8.62 3.86
CA LEU A 353 16.48 8.59 5.29
C LEU A 353 16.06 7.29 5.98
N ILE A 354 15.33 6.42 5.28
CA ILE A 354 14.72 5.22 5.86
C ILE A 354 15.41 4.01 5.27
N ASP A 355 16.05 3.18 6.08
CA ASP A 355 16.65 1.93 5.58
C ASP A 355 15.69 0.72 5.73
N CYS A 356 14.85 0.77 6.76
CA CYS A 356 13.94 -0.30 7.15
C CYS A 356 12.56 -0.18 6.48
N LEU A 357 12.22 -1.07 5.54
CA LEU A 357 10.85 -1.10 4.99
C LEU A 357 9.82 -1.54 6.05
N GLY A 358 10.13 -2.57 6.85
CA GLY A 358 9.17 -3.18 7.80
C GLY A 358 8.54 -2.18 8.78
N ILE A 359 9.35 -1.29 9.37
CA ILE A 359 8.85 -0.27 10.31
C ILE A 359 7.90 0.72 9.63
N VAL A 360 8.14 1.06 8.35
CA VAL A 360 7.27 1.95 7.59
C VAL A 360 5.92 1.29 7.34
N LEU A 361 5.92 0.01 6.97
CA LEU A 361 4.69 -0.75 6.74
C LEU A 361 3.84 -0.86 8.02
N GLU A 362 4.49 -1.18 9.14
CA GLU A 362 3.85 -1.25 10.45
C GLU A 362 3.25 0.08 10.87
N LEU A 363 4.06 1.15 10.85
CA LEU A 363 3.64 2.47 11.30
C LEU A 363 2.49 3.02 10.45
N ASN A 364 2.57 2.89 9.13
CA ASN A 364 1.49 3.29 8.24
C ASN A 364 0.21 2.48 8.48
N GLY A 365 0.40 1.17 8.70
CA GLY A 365 -0.67 0.23 9.02
C GLY A 365 -1.44 0.60 10.28
N VAL A 366 -0.74 0.85 11.39
CA VAL A 366 -1.37 1.11 12.68
C VAL A 366 -1.88 2.55 12.82
N LEU A 367 -1.16 3.54 12.29
CA LEU A 367 -1.55 4.96 12.44
C LEU A 367 -2.53 5.45 11.39
N CYS A 368 -2.43 4.96 10.15
CA CYS A 368 -3.25 5.46 9.05
C CYS A 368 -4.28 4.42 8.59
N ALA A 369 -3.83 3.20 8.29
CA ALA A 369 -4.73 2.19 7.73
C ALA A 369 -5.78 1.72 8.75
N ALA A 370 -5.37 1.43 9.98
CA ALA A 370 -6.28 0.97 11.02
C ALA A 370 -7.46 1.93 11.29
N PRO A 371 -7.28 3.25 11.50
CA PRO A 371 -8.42 4.15 11.65
C PRO A 371 -9.30 4.23 10.38
N LEU A 372 -8.70 4.19 9.18
CA LEU A 372 -9.43 4.26 7.91
C LEU A 372 -10.27 3.00 7.62
N ILE A 373 -9.84 1.82 8.07
CA ILE A 373 -10.57 0.55 7.93
C ILE A 373 -11.57 0.34 9.07
N PHE A 374 -11.11 0.41 10.32
CA PHE A 374 -11.86 -0.08 11.49
C PHE A 374 -12.70 1.00 12.16
N ILE A 375 -12.18 2.23 12.28
CA ILE A 375 -12.78 3.25 13.15
C ILE A 375 -13.75 4.13 12.37
N ILE A 376 -13.28 4.78 11.30
CA ILE A 376 -14.03 5.84 10.63
C ILE A 376 -15.29 5.31 9.94
N PRO A 377 -15.26 4.22 9.14
CA PRO A 377 -16.47 3.69 8.51
C PRO A 377 -17.52 3.28 9.54
N SER A 378 -17.11 2.59 10.60
CA SER A 378 -17.99 2.15 11.69
C SER A 378 -18.58 3.32 12.47
N ALA A 379 -17.79 4.34 12.79
CA ALA A 379 -18.24 5.53 13.49
C ALA A 379 -19.25 6.34 12.66
N CYS A 380 -18.99 6.51 11.35
CA CYS A 380 -19.91 7.18 10.44
C CYS A 380 -21.25 6.43 10.36
N TYR A 381 -21.22 5.11 10.17
CA TYR A 381 -22.43 4.31 10.02
C TYR A 381 -23.27 4.27 11.30
N LEU A 382 -22.64 4.09 12.47
CA LEU A 382 -23.34 4.10 13.75
C LEU A 382 -24.07 5.41 14.01
N LYS A 383 -23.53 6.53 13.51
CA LYS A 383 -24.10 7.86 13.67
C LYS A 383 -25.21 8.17 12.65
N LEU A 384 -25.11 7.64 11.42
CA LEU A 384 -26.06 7.91 10.34
C LEU A 384 -27.23 6.94 10.27
N SER A 385 -27.00 5.66 10.58
CA SER A 385 -28.01 4.62 10.41
C SER A 385 -29.10 4.75 11.48
N GLU A 386 -30.36 4.75 11.05
CA GLU A 386 -31.53 4.73 11.94
C GLU A 386 -31.98 3.30 12.33
N GLU A 387 -31.33 2.28 11.77
CA GLU A 387 -31.65 0.86 11.99
C GLU A 387 -31.63 0.47 13.48
N PRO A 388 -32.38 -0.56 13.92
CA PRO A 388 -32.34 -0.99 15.31
C PRO A 388 -30.93 -1.47 15.69
N ARG A 389 -30.58 -1.36 16.98
CA ARG A 389 -29.26 -1.81 17.50
C ARG A 389 -28.97 -3.30 17.24
N THR A 390 -30.01 -4.09 16.99
CA THR A 390 -29.92 -5.52 16.66
C THR A 390 -29.57 -5.80 15.20
N HIS A 391 -29.55 -4.78 14.32
CA HIS A 391 -29.16 -4.94 12.93
C HIS A 391 -27.68 -5.35 12.84
N SER A 392 -27.38 -6.37 12.04
CA SER A 392 -26.04 -6.96 11.91
C SER A 392 -24.95 -5.91 11.65
N ASP A 393 -25.20 -4.98 10.74
CA ASP A 393 -24.23 -3.93 10.41
C ASP A 393 -23.89 -3.01 11.59
N LYS A 394 -24.86 -2.73 12.48
CA LYS A 394 -24.62 -1.93 13.70
C LYS A 394 -23.85 -2.71 14.74
N ILE A 395 -24.16 -4.00 14.92
CA ILE A 395 -23.43 -4.88 15.84
C ILE A 395 -21.96 -4.97 15.41
N MET A 396 -21.72 -5.25 14.13
CA MET A 396 -20.36 -5.35 13.57
C MET A 396 -19.61 -4.03 13.73
N SER A 397 -20.24 -2.89 13.43
CA SER A 397 -19.64 -1.57 13.63
C SER A 397 -19.29 -1.28 15.10
N CYS A 398 -20.13 -1.74 16.04
CA CYS A 398 -19.90 -1.61 17.47
C CYS A 398 -18.71 -2.44 17.97
N VAL A 399 -18.43 -3.58 17.30
CA VAL A 399 -17.27 -4.44 17.59
C VAL A 399 -16.00 -3.91 16.92
N MET A 400 -16.09 -3.46 15.67
CA MET A 400 -14.94 -2.98 14.89
C MET A 400 -14.28 -1.74 15.48
N LEU A 401 -15.08 -0.79 15.98
CA LEU A 401 -14.58 0.48 16.52
C LEU A 401 -13.61 0.29 17.70
N PRO A 402 -13.95 -0.42 18.79
CA PRO A 402 -13.02 -0.65 19.90
C PRO A 402 -11.83 -1.52 19.48
N VAL A 403 -12.02 -2.51 18.60
CA VAL A 403 -10.89 -3.31 18.10
C VAL A 403 -9.90 -2.45 17.31
N GLY A 404 -10.39 -1.57 16.44
CA GLY A 404 -9.56 -0.61 15.72
C GLY A 404 -8.77 0.30 16.66
N ALA A 405 -9.41 0.79 17.74
CA ALA A 405 -8.73 1.60 18.74
C ALA A 405 -7.62 0.81 19.47
N VAL A 406 -7.86 -0.45 19.82
CA VAL A 406 -6.85 -1.35 20.41
C VAL A 406 -5.70 -1.57 19.43
N VAL A 407 -5.97 -1.91 18.17
CA VAL A 407 -4.94 -2.12 17.15
C VAL A 407 -4.09 -0.86 16.95
N MET A 408 -4.72 0.32 16.87
CA MET A 408 -4.02 1.58 16.70
C MET A 408 -3.12 1.91 17.90
N ILE A 409 -3.64 1.84 19.13
CA ILE A 409 -2.90 2.23 20.35
C ILE A 409 -1.80 1.22 20.66
N PHE A 410 -2.15 -0.06 20.79
CA PHE A 410 -1.17 -1.09 21.15
C PHE A 410 -0.20 -1.38 20.01
N GLY A 411 -0.66 -1.33 18.75
CA GLY A 411 0.20 -1.48 17.59
C GLY A 411 1.25 -0.37 17.52
N PHE A 412 0.85 0.90 17.72
CA PHE A 412 1.78 2.02 17.78
C PHE A 412 2.81 1.86 18.91
N ILE A 413 2.34 1.57 20.14
CA ILE A 413 3.24 1.36 21.28
C ILE A 413 4.25 0.25 20.95
N MET A 414 3.78 -0.90 20.47
CA MET A 414 4.65 -2.03 20.16
C MET A 414 5.68 -1.68 19.08
N THR A 415 5.27 -1.04 17.97
CA THR A 415 6.18 -0.65 16.88
C THR A 415 7.25 0.33 17.36
N VAL A 416 6.95 1.20 18.32
CA VAL A 416 7.94 2.12 18.90
C VAL A 416 8.85 1.43 19.93
N THR A 417 8.32 0.53 20.77
CA THR A 417 9.09 -0.12 21.85
C THR A 417 9.93 -1.30 21.36
N ASN A 418 9.48 -1.98 20.31
CA ASN A 418 10.16 -3.13 19.71
C ASN A 418 10.51 -2.82 18.25
N PRO A 419 11.38 -1.84 17.99
CA PRO A 419 11.83 -1.56 16.63
C PRO A 419 12.58 -2.76 16.09
N GLN A 420 12.41 -3.02 14.80
CA GLN A 420 12.88 -4.25 14.18
C GLN A 420 14.29 -4.09 13.63
N ASP A 421 15.13 -5.11 13.85
CA ASP A 421 16.46 -5.15 13.26
C ASP A 421 16.37 -5.44 11.76
N CYS A 422 16.77 -4.46 10.94
CA CYS A 422 16.83 -4.60 9.50
C CYS A 422 18.26 -4.93 9.07
N SER A 423 18.43 -6.06 8.38
CA SER A 423 19.70 -6.44 7.78
C SER A 423 19.87 -5.80 6.39
N HIS A 424 19.73 -4.47 6.32
CA HIS A 424 19.76 -3.76 5.05
C HIS A 424 21.12 -3.89 4.35
N GLY A 425 21.10 -4.21 3.04
CA GLY A 425 22.31 -4.29 2.23
C GLY A 425 23.24 -5.48 2.54
N LEU A 426 22.94 -6.28 3.57
CA LEU A 426 23.67 -7.50 3.92
C LEU A 426 23.02 -8.70 3.24
N GLU A 427 23.83 -9.57 2.64
CA GLU A 427 23.32 -10.86 2.18
C GLU A 427 23.09 -11.81 3.35
N MET A 428 22.06 -12.63 3.23
CA MET A 428 21.71 -13.63 4.23
C MET A 428 22.79 -14.72 4.31
N PHE A 429 23.03 -15.28 5.50
CA PHE A 429 24.10 -16.26 5.74
C PHE A 429 24.05 -17.50 4.83
N TYR A 430 22.86 -17.93 4.42
CA TYR A 430 22.66 -19.07 3.52
C TYR A 430 22.99 -18.77 2.04
N CYS A 431 23.33 -17.52 1.71
CA CYS A 431 23.84 -17.15 0.39
C CYS A 431 25.33 -17.44 0.22
N PHE A 432 26.05 -17.69 1.33
CA PHE A 432 27.48 -17.99 1.32
C PHE A 432 27.71 -19.50 1.46
N PRO A 433 28.29 -20.17 0.46
CA PRO A 433 28.49 -21.63 0.49
C PRO A 433 29.44 -22.10 1.60
N ASP A 434 30.36 -21.25 2.08
CA ASP A 434 31.42 -21.65 3.03
C ASP A 434 30.95 -21.73 4.50
N ASN A 435 29.87 -21.05 4.89
CA ASN A 435 29.41 -20.98 6.29
C ASN A 435 28.56 -22.17 6.73
N VAL A 436 28.10 -23.02 5.80
CA VAL A 436 27.30 -24.22 6.13
C VAL A 436 28.17 -25.31 6.78
N SER A 437 29.49 -25.27 6.57
CA SER A 437 30.43 -26.22 7.15
C SER A 437 30.74 -25.97 8.64
N LEU A 438 30.58 -24.73 9.11
CA LEU A 438 30.90 -24.33 10.49
C LEU A 438 29.76 -24.57 11.49
N THR A 439 28.51 -24.68 11.04
CA THR A 439 27.36 -24.94 11.94
C THR A 439 27.28 -26.38 12.46
N ASN A 440 28.10 -27.31 11.93
CA ASN A 440 28.19 -28.68 12.45
C ASN A 440 29.26 -28.87 13.54
N ILE A 441 30.01 -27.83 13.92
CA ILE A 441 31.02 -27.90 14.99
C ILE A 441 31.00 -26.64 15.84
N SER A 442 29.91 -26.40 16.58
CA SER A 442 29.95 -25.75 17.91
C SER A 442 28.53 -25.55 18.44
N ASN A 443 28.04 -26.54 19.18
CA ASN A 443 27.09 -26.25 20.25
C ASN A 443 27.80 -25.43 21.32
N SER A 444 27.09 -24.43 21.86
CA SER A 444 27.44 -23.50 22.95
C SER A 444 28.12 -22.18 22.52
N HIS A 445 27.35 -21.10 22.71
CA HIS A 445 27.73 -19.68 22.71
C HIS A 445 28.27 -19.06 21.41
N LEU A 446 27.40 -18.36 20.67
CA LEU A 446 27.85 -17.22 19.87
C LEU A 446 26.98 -15.99 20.16
N GLN A 447 27.52 -15.12 21.01
CA GLN A 447 27.15 -13.70 21.05
C GLN A 447 27.38 -13.09 19.66
N VAL A 448 26.49 -12.20 19.26
CA VAL A 448 26.62 -11.34 18.10
C VAL A 448 27.89 -10.49 18.28
N THR A 449 28.99 -10.90 17.65
CA THR A 449 30.21 -10.10 17.59
C THR A 449 30.04 -9.07 16.48
N THR A 450 29.79 -7.83 16.89
CA THR A 450 30.01 -6.62 16.11
C THR A 450 31.44 -6.62 15.55
N GLN A 451 31.59 -6.72 14.22
CA GLN A 451 32.87 -6.41 13.59
C GLN A 451 33.11 -4.90 13.68
N LEU A 452 33.94 -4.52 14.66
CA LEU A 452 34.56 -3.22 14.76
C LEU A 452 35.55 -3.07 13.60
N SER A 453 35.32 -2.11 12.71
CA SER A 453 36.29 -1.72 11.68
C SER A 453 37.54 -1.14 12.36
N THR A 454 38.60 -1.93 12.47
CA THR A 454 39.94 -1.40 12.75
C THR A 454 40.44 -0.70 11.49
N LEU A 455 40.08 0.58 11.37
CA LEU A 455 40.68 1.47 10.39
C LEU A 455 42.09 1.84 10.88
N ASN A 456 43.07 1.42 10.09
CA ASN A 456 44.48 1.72 10.23
C ASN A 456 44.70 3.25 10.27
N ILE A 457 45.02 3.82 11.43
CA ILE A 457 45.60 5.16 11.54
C ILE A 457 46.96 5.01 12.21
N SER A 458 48.00 4.88 11.38
CA SER A 458 49.40 5.08 11.79
C SER A 458 50.31 5.34 10.59
N VAL A 459 50.02 6.33 9.75
CA VAL A 459 51.04 6.96 8.88
C VAL A 459 50.67 8.42 8.60
N LEU A 460 51.12 9.35 9.44
CA LEU A 460 51.97 10.48 9.04
C LEU A 460 52.29 11.33 10.28
N GLN A 461 53.59 11.40 10.55
CA GLN A 461 54.27 12.47 11.28
C GLN A 461 54.39 13.70 10.36
#